data_AF-A0A7G9BFE6-F1
#
_entry.id   AF-A0A7G9BFE6-F1
#
_cell.length_a   1.000
_cell.length_b   1.000
_cell.length_c   1.000
_cell.angle_alpha   90.00
_cell.angle_beta   90.00
_cell.angle_gamma   90.00
#
_symmetry.space_group_name_H-M   'P 1'
#
loop_
_entity.id
_entity.type
_entity.pdbx_description
1 polymer ?
#
loop_
_entity_poly.entity_id
_entity_poly.type
_entity_poly.pdbx_seq_one_letter_code
_entity_poly.pdbx_strand_id
1 'polypeptide(L)'
;MIHQTYIFPAVKVVRKCIYLLITTLTLCVSCEVSDITPDSYWPRAGQGIEEVERFWGRPDDTETFYEDGLFITTYYYYQRGAYIDFIDNYVDYVGNL
;
A
#
# COMPACT_ATOMS: atom_id res chain seq x y z
N MET A 1 62.05 -22.64 15.06
CA MET A 1 60.68 -23.20 15.22
C MET A 1 59.71 -22.07 14.91
N ILE A 2 59.14 -22.04 13.71
CA ILE A 2 58.35 -20.91 13.21
C ILE A 2 56.90 -21.08 13.68
N HIS A 3 56.39 -20.13 14.48
CA HIS A 3 54.98 -20.02 14.81
C HIS A 3 54.23 -19.48 13.59
N GLN A 4 53.53 -20.35 12.87
CA GLN A 4 52.54 -19.94 11.87
C GLN A 4 51.24 -19.57 12.58
N THR A 5 50.96 -18.27 12.64
CA THR A 5 49.72 -17.72 13.18
C THR A 5 48.57 -17.99 12.20
N TYR A 6 47.57 -18.74 12.66
CA TYR A 6 46.36 -19.13 11.92
C TYR A 6 45.43 -17.93 11.68
N ILE A 7 45.71 -17.12 10.64
CA ILE A 7 44.92 -15.91 10.31
C ILE A 7 43.73 -16.23 9.36
N PHE A 8 43.66 -17.45 8.80
CA PHE A 8 42.78 -17.76 7.68
C PHE A 8 41.27 -17.97 7.94
N PRO A 9 40.77 -18.40 9.12
CA PRO A 9 39.32 -18.59 9.31
C PRO A 9 38.57 -17.29 9.59
N ALA A 10 39.20 -16.31 10.25
CA ALA A 10 38.56 -15.06 10.64
C ALA A 10 38.12 -14.22 9.43
N VAL A 11 38.95 -14.16 8.38
CA VAL A 11 38.66 -13.39 7.15
C VAL A 11 37.43 -13.92 6.41
N LYS A 12 37.22 -15.24 6.39
CA LYS A 12 36.05 -15.85 5.72
C LYS A 12 34.74 -15.57 6.48
N VAL A 13 34.79 -15.55 7.81
CA VAL A 13 33.61 -15.23 8.64
C VAL A 13 33.24 -13.76 8.49
N VAL A 14 34.23 -12.85 8.52
CA VAL A 14 34.02 -11.41 8.33
C VAL A 14 33.39 -11.10 6.97
N ARG A 15 33.87 -11.75 5.89
CA ARG A 15 33.27 -11.58 4.55
C ARG A 15 31.81 -12.01 4.50
N LYS A 16 31.46 -13.14 5.12
CA LYS A 16 30.06 -13.62 5.19
C LYS A 16 29.17 -12.63 5.95
N CYS A 17 29.65 -12.08 7.07
CA CYS A 17 28.92 -11.07 7.83
C CYS A 17 28.70 -9.78 7.04
N ILE A 18 29.70 -9.35 6.24
CA ILE A 18 29.59 -8.16 5.38
C ILE A 18 28.54 -8.37 4.28
N TYR A 19 28.55 -9.52 3.60
CA TYR A 19 27.53 -9.80 2.58
C TYR A 19 26.13 -9.85 3.19
N LEU A 20 25.99 -10.46 4.37
CA LEU A 20 24.71 -10.55 5.05
C LEU A 20 24.20 -9.16 5.47
N LEU A 21 25.08 -8.29 5.95
CA LEU A 21 24.78 -6.89 6.29
C LEU A 21 24.35 -6.08 5.05
N ILE A 22 25.04 -6.25 3.92
CA ILE A 22 24.69 -5.56 2.67
C ILE A 22 23.33 -6.04 2.15
N THR A 23 23.04 -7.34 2.24
CA THR A 23 21.74 -7.88 1.81
C THR A 23 20.59 -7.43 2.71
N THR A 24 20.77 -7.35 4.03
CA THR A 24 19.73 -6.78 4.90
C THR A 24 19.57 -5.28 4.71
N LEU A 25 20.65 -4.54 4.48
CA LEU A 25 20.57 -3.10 4.23
C LEU A 25 19.83 -2.78 2.92
N THR A 26 20.08 -3.55 1.85
CA THR A 26 19.41 -3.38 0.55
C THR A 26 17.93 -3.77 0.60
N LEU A 27 17.54 -4.77 1.41
CA LEU A 27 16.13 -5.09 1.64
C LEU A 27 15.37 -3.96 2.36
N CYS A 28 16.01 -3.22 3.27
CA CYS A 28 15.38 -2.08 3.94
C CYS A 28 15.15 -0.86 3.03
N VAL A 29 15.91 -0.72 1.94
CA VAL A 29 15.78 0.42 0.98
C VAL A 29 14.59 0.25 0.04
N SER A 30 14.02 -0.97 -0.08
CA SER A 30 12.83 -1.23 -0.91
C SER A 30 11.51 -1.01 -0.17
N CYS A 31 11.53 -0.36 0.99
CA CYS A 31 10.33 0.13 1.65
C CYS A 31 9.86 1.38 0.88
N GLU A 32 9.23 1.17 -0.27
CA GLU A 32 8.66 2.25 -1.08
C GLU A 32 7.63 3.00 -0.22
N VAL A 33 7.94 4.26 0.09
CA VAL A 33 6.92 5.22 0.52
C VAL A 33 6.04 5.41 -0.71
N SER A 34 4.82 4.89 -0.64
CA SER A 34 3.86 4.99 -1.73
C SER A 34 3.51 6.46 -1.95
N ASP A 35 4.16 7.11 -2.92
CA ASP A 35 3.89 8.48 -3.37
C ASP A 35 2.56 8.54 -4.13
N ILE A 36 1.46 8.25 -3.44
CA ILE A 36 0.12 8.42 -4.00
C ILE A 36 -0.25 9.89 -3.86
N THR A 37 -0.38 10.55 -5.00
CA THR A 37 -0.87 11.91 -5.11
C THR A 37 -2.39 11.90 -5.37
N PRO A 38 -3.13 12.97 -5.06
CA PRO A 38 -4.54 13.07 -5.42
C PRO A 38 -4.84 12.79 -6.90
N ASP A 39 -3.91 13.13 -7.80
CA ASP A 39 -4.04 12.90 -9.24
C ASP A 39 -3.79 11.45 -9.65
N SER A 40 -2.96 10.72 -8.91
CA SER A 40 -2.66 9.30 -9.16
C SER A 40 -3.46 8.33 -8.29
N TYR A 41 -4.27 8.84 -7.36
CA TYR A 41 -5.11 8.02 -6.49
C TYR A 41 -6.28 7.43 -7.27
N TRP A 42 -6.44 6.11 -7.16
CA TRP A 42 -7.61 5.38 -7.61
C TRP A 42 -8.08 4.46 -6.47
N PRO A 43 -9.35 4.55 -6.04
CA PRO A 43 -9.88 3.73 -4.95
C PRO A 43 -9.76 2.23 -5.24
N ARG A 44 -9.51 1.45 -4.19
CA ARG A 44 -9.37 0.00 -4.23
C ARG A 44 -10.20 -0.64 -3.13
N ALA A 45 -10.66 -1.87 -3.37
CA ALA A 45 -11.42 -2.63 -2.40
C ALA A 45 -10.70 -2.68 -1.03
N GLY A 46 -11.46 -2.46 0.04
CA GLY A 46 -10.99 -2.42 1.42
C GLY A 46 -10.45 -1.07 1.90
N GLN A 47 -10.38 -0.04 1.05
CA GLN A 47 -10.03 1.32 1.49
C GLN A 47 -11.23 1.98 2.17
N GLY A 48 -10.96 2.82 3.18
CA GLY A 48 -12.03 3.54 3.89
C GLY A 48 -12.53 4.75 3.11
N ILE A 49 -13.80 5.10 3.33
CA ILE A 49 -14.44 6.28 2.72
C ILE A 49 -13.66 7.58 3.00
N GLU A 50 -13.06 7.70 4.19
CA GLU A 50 -12.23 8.85 4.57
C GLU A 50 -10.98 9.00 3.68
N GLU A 51 -10.42 7.88 3.19
CA GLU A 51 -9.27 7.91 2.30
C GLU A 51 -9.69 8.41 0.90
N VAL A 52 -10.82 7.91 0.40
CA VAL A 52 -11.40 8.37 -0.87
C VAL A 52 -11.70 9.87 -0.80
N GLU A 53 -12.39 10.31 0.25
CA GLU A 53 -12.72 11.73 0.43
C GLU A 53 -11.47 12.62 0.61
N ARG A 54 -10.39 12.08 1.18
CA ARG A 54 -9.12 12.80 1.32
C ARG A 54 -8.47 13.09 -0.04
N PHE A 55 -8.51 12.14 -0.97
CA PHE A 55 -7.84 12.27 -2.26
C PHE A 55 -8.74 12.84 -3.36
N TRP A 56 -10.00 12.43 -3.41
CA TRP A 56 -10.96 12.85 -4.44
C TRP A 56 -11.91 13.94 -3.98
N GLY A 57 -11.96 14.23 -2.68
CA GLY A 57 -12.95 15.16 -2.12
C GLY A 57 -14.31 14.50 -1.94
N ARG A 58 -15.30 15.33 -1.60
CA ARG A 58 -16.70 14.89 -1.44
C ARG A 58 -17.27 14.46 -2.80
N PRO A 59 -18.16 13.45 -2.83
CA PRO A 59 -18.80 13.03 -4.07
C PRO A 59 -19.74 14.10 -4.62
N ASP A 60 -20.04 14.01 -5.91
CA ASP A 60 -21.03 14.87 -6.57
C ASP A 60 -22.46 14.48 -6.16
N ASP A 61 -22.71 13.19 -5.95
CA ASP A 61 -23.99 12.63 -5.50
C ASP A 61 -23.79 11.40 -4.61
N THR A 62 -24.80 11.04 -3.83
CA THR A 62 -24.75 9.89 -2.92
C THR A 62 -26.09 9.20 -2.81
N GLU A 63 -26.08 7.88 -2.99
CA GLU A 63 -27.23 7.01 -2.75
C GLU A 63 -26.92 6.05 -1.59
N THR A 64 -27.94 5.71 -0.79
CA THR A 64 -27.81 4.71 0.27
C THR A 64 -28.92 3.69 0.17
N PHE A 65 -28.58 2.42 0.31
CA PHE A 65 -29.51 1.31 0.20
C PHE A 65 -29.20 0.23 1.23
N TYR A 66 -30.26 -0.44 1.66
CA TYR A 66 -30.19 -1.58 2.56
C TYR A 66 -30.71 -2.80 1.81
N GLU A 67 -29.84 -3.77 1.55
CA GLU A 67 -30.18 -5.00 0.84
C GLU A 67 -29.56 -6.19 1.58
N ASP A 68 -30.36 -7.23 1.83
CA ASP A 68 -29.93 -8.48 2.48
C ASP A 68 -29.12 -8.32 3.79
N GLY A 69 -29.41 -7.24 4.54
CA GLY A 69 -28.75 -6.94 5.82
C GLY A 69 -27.43 -6.20 5.68
N LEU A 70 -27.03 -5.81 4.46
CA LEU A 70 -25.89 -4.96 4.19
C LEU A 70 -26.34 -3.51 4.06
N PHE A 71 -25.57 -2.59 4.65
CA PHE A 71 -25.72 -1.17 4.41
C PHE A 71 -24.72 -0.74 3.35
N ILE A 72 -25.25 -0.31 2.20
CA ILE A 72 -24.44 0.09 1.06
C ILE A 72 -24.64 1.58 0.83
N THR A 73 -23.53 2.29 0.63
CA THR A 73 -23.50 3.71 0.24
C THR A 73 -22.79 3.80 -1.10
N THR A 74 -23.38 4.43 -2.09
CA THR A 74 -22.76 4.65 -3.40
C THR A 74 -22.42 6.13 -3.57
N TYR A 75 -21.15 6.42 -3.87
CA TYR A 75 -20.68 7.76 -4.21
C TYR A 75 -20.53 7.90 -5.71
N TYR A 76 -21.01 9.01 -6.27
CA TYR A 76 -20.87 9.33 -7.68
C TYR A 76 -19.87 10.46 -7.88
N TYR A 77 -18.90 10.25 -8.76
CA TYR A 77 -17.89 11.24 -9.18
C TYR A 77 -17.97 11.44 -10.69
N TYR A 78 -18.88 12.31 -11.15
CA TYR A 78 -19.15 12.54 -12.57
C TYR A 78 -17.94 13.07 -13.33
N GLN A 79 -17.12 13.93 -12.68
CA GLN A 79 -15.89 14.43 -13.30
C GLN A 79 -14.83 13.34 -13.50
N ARG A 80 -14.86 12.29 -12.68
CA ARG A 80 -13.97 11.12 -12.79
C ARG A 80 -14.56 10.04 -13.71
N GLY A 81 -15.85 10.13 -14.05
CA GLY A 81 -16.57 9.10 -14.78
C GLY A 81 -16.66 7.79 -13.99
N ALA A 82 -16.80 7.87 -12.66
CA ALA A 82 -16.76 6.70 -11.78
C ALA A 82 -17.79 6.77 -10.66
N TYR A 83 -18.27 5.61 -10.23
CA TYR A 83 -19.02 5.44 -8.99
C TYR A 83 -18.32 4.44 -8.09
N ILE A 84 -18.54 4.56 -6.77
CA ILE A 84 -17.90 3.72 -5.75
C ILE A 84 -18.96 3.23 -4.79
N ASP A 85 -19.06 1.92 -4.62
CA ASP A 85 -19.93 1.30 -3.63
C ASP A 85 -19.13 1.03 -2.36
N PHE A 86 -19.71 1.40 -1.22
CA PHE A 86 -19.15 1.21 0.11
C PHE A 86 -20.05 0.28 0.92
N ILE A 87 -19.46 -0.77 1.50
CA ILE A 87 -20.09 -1.60 2.53
C ILE A 87 -19.41 -1.29 3.86
N ASP A 88 -20.20 -0.93 4.88
CA ASP A 88 -19.68 -0.53 6.20
C ASP A 88 -18.59 0.56 6.14
N ASN A 89 -18.71 1.49 5.20
CA ASN A 89 -17.75 2.58 4.91
C ASN A 89 -16.42 2.16 4.27
N TYR A 90 -16.31 0.92 3.78
CA TYR A 90 -15.16 0.44 3.03
C TYR A 90 -15.54 0.22 1.57
N VAL A 91 -14.65 0.61 0.65
CA VAL A 91 -14.81 0.39 -0.78
C VAL A 91 -15.00 -1.11 -1.01
N ASP A 92 -16.13 -1.48 -1.59
CA ASP A 92 -16.38 -2.82 -2.09
C ASP A 92 -16.11 -2.87 -3.59
N TYR A 93 -16.65 -1.89 -4.33
CA TYR A 93 -16.57 -1.86 -5.79
C TYR A 93 -16.33 -0.44 -6.33
N VAL A 94 -15.61 -0.36 -7.44
CA VAL A 94 -15.41 0.88 -8.22
C VAL A 94 -15.82 0.60 -9.66
N GLY A 95 -16.86 1.30 -10.12
CA GLY A 95 -17.41 1.17 -11.46
C GLY A 95 -17.23 2.43 -12.30
N ASN A 96 -17.49 2.31 -13.60
CA ASN A 96 -17.50 3.43 -14.54
C ASN A 96 -18.92 3.96 -14.72
N LEU A 97 -19.06 5.29 -14.86
CA LEU A 97 -20.32 5.99 -15.16
C LEU A 97 -20.50 6.26 -16.65
#